data_AF-A0A3C1N4T9-F1
#
_entry.id   AF-A0A3C1N4T9-F1
#
_cell.length_a   1.000
_cell.length_b   1.000
_cell.length_c   1.000
_cell.angle_alpha   90.00
_cell.angle_beta   90.00
_cell.angle_gamma   90.00
#
_symmetry.space_group_name_H-M   'P 1'
#
loop_
_entity.id
_entity.type
_entity.pdbx_description
1 polymer ?
#
loop_
_entity_poly.entity_id
_entity_poly.type
_entity_poly.pdbx_seq_one_letter_code
_entity_poly.pdbx_strand_id
1 'polypeptide(L)' 'DFEDEVAVSIDGTIHQDDWFAEIGPDSEVHLLPKIGGG' A
#
# COMPACT_ATOMS: atom_id res chain seq x y z
N ASP A 1 12.05 9.36 5.87
CA ASP A 1 11.00 9.37 4.86
C ASP A 1 9.93 8.37 5.24
N PHE A 2 8.71 8.84 5.47
CA PHE A 2 7.57 7.98 5.84
C PHE A 2 7.18 7.03 4.69
N GLU A 3 7.42 7.45 3.45
CA GLU A 3 7.13 6.70 2.23
C GLU A 3 8.03 5.45 2.07
N ASP A 4 9.21 5.45 2.69
CA ASP A 4 10.13 4.30 2.69
C ASP A 4 9.77 3.23 3.73
N GLU A 5 8.82 3.49 4.61
CA GLU A 5 8.46 2.62 5.74
C GLU A 5 7.05 2.05 5.63
N VAL A 6 6.25 2.53 4.68
CA VAL A 6 4.82 2.18 4.54
C VAL A 6 4.49 1.60 3.16
N ALA A 7 3.65 0.55 3.17
CA ALA A 7 3.00 -0.04 2.00
C ALA A 7 1.48 0.16 2.11
N VAL A 8 0.80 0.15 0.97
CA VAL A 8 -0.66 0.28 0.91
C VAL A 8 -1.25 -1.01 0.39
N SER A 9 -2.27 -1.56 1.06
CA SER A 9 -3.06 -2.66 0.54
C SER A 9 -4.41 -2.14 0.06
N ILE A 10 -4.76 -2.40 -1.19
CA ILE A 10 -6.06 -2.08 -1.80
C ILE A 10 -6.71 -3.39 -2.22
N ASP A 11 -7.87 -3.70 -1.66
CA ASP A 11 -8.65 -4.91 -1.99
C ASP A 11 -7.82 -6.23 -1.90
N GLY A 12 -6.91 -6.26 -0.92
CA GLY A 12 -6.01 -7.39 -0.66
C GLY A 12 -4.73 -7.42 -1.50
N THR A 13 -4.53 -6.46 -2.41
CA THR A 13 -3.31 -6.32 -3.22
C THR A 13 -2.37 -5.31 -2.58
N ILE A 14 -1.10 -5.69 -2.37
CA ILE A 14 -0.08 -4.83 -1.77
C ILE A 14 0.61 -4.01 -2.88
N HIS A 15 0.56 -2.68 -2.74
CA HIS A 15 1.26 -1.71 -3.57
C HIS A 15 2.44 -1.11 -2.78
N GLN A 16 3.62 -1.15 -3.38
CA GLN A 16 4.85 -0.53 -2.88
C GLN A 16 5.37 0.41 -3.95
N ASP A 17 5.49 1.69 -3.62
CA ASP A 17 5.98 2.75 -4.52
C ASP A 17 5.17 2.90 -5.82
N ASP A 18 3.93 2.37 -5.81
CA ASP A 18 2.95 2.42 -6.89
C ASP A 18 1.78 3.33 -6.49
N TRP A 19 2.05 4.64 -6.57
CA TRP A 19 1.14 5.70 -6.12
C TRP A 19 -0.06 5.95 -7.06
N PHE A 20 -0.10 5.25 -8.20
CA PHE A 20 -1.16 5.41 -9.21
C PHE A 20 -2.15 4.25 -9.23
N ALA A 21 -2.13 3.40 -8.20
CA ALA A 21 -3.13 2.37 -8.00
C ALA A 21 -4.54 2.98 -7.92
N GLU A 22 -5.47 2.44 -8.71
CA GLU A 22 -6.85 2.89 -8.72
C GLU A 22 -7.57 2.43 -7.44
N ILE A 23 -8.29 3.35 -6.79
CA ILE A 23 -9.09 3.08 -5.59
C ILE A 23 -10.56 3.35 -5.94
N GLY A 24 -11.41 2.34 -5.77
CA GLY A 24 -12.85 2.47 -5.94
C GLY A 24 -13.56 3.02 -4.69
N PRO A 25 -14.82 3.46 -4.79
CA PRO A 25 -15.58 3.98 -3.66
C PRO A 25 -15.86 2.92 -2.58
N ASP A 26 -15.82 1.65 -2.94
CA ASP A 26 -16.04 0.51 -2.05
C ASP A 26 -14.73 -0.22 -1.69
N SER A 27 -13.57 0.28 -2.14
CA SER A 27 -12.29 -0.39 -1.93
C SER A 27 -11.88 -0.36 -0.46
N GLU A 28 -11.37 -1.48 0.02
CA GLU A 28 -10.82 -1.60 1.37
C GLU A 28 -9.32 -1.25 1.34
N VAL A 29 -8.95 -0.18 2.06
CA VAL A 29 -7.58 0.34 2.08
C VAL A 29 -6.95 0.20 3.45
N HIS A 30 -5.81 -0.50 3.51
CA HIS A 30 -5.00 -0.67 4.71
C HIS A 30 -3.62 -0.07 4.53
N LEU A 31 -3.12 0.59 5.58
CA LEU A 31 -1.72 0.97 5.70
C LEU A 31 -0.97 -0.12 6.43
N LEU A 32 0.12 -0.57 5.83
CA LEU A 32 0.96 -1.64 6.35
C LEU A 32 2.38 -1.11 6.48
N PRO A 33 3.17 -1.55 7.48
CA PRO A 33 4.61 -1.35 7.40
C PRO A 33 5.16 -2.05 6.16
N LYS A 34 6.11 -1.43 5.44
CA LYS A 34 6.83 -2.14 4.36
C LYS A 34 7.47 -3.38 4.97
N ILE A 35 7.19 -4.54 4.38
CA ILE A 35 7.91 -5.76 4.71
C ILE A 35 9.27 -5.64 4.01
N GLY A 36 10.25 -5.05 4.72
CA GLY A 36 11.64 -5.07 4.31
C GLY A 36 12.17 -6.50 4.40
N GLY A 37 12.39 -7.14 3.25
CA GLY A 37 13.17 -8.37 3.18
C GLY A 37 14.60 -8.09 3.62
N GLY A 38 15.18 -8.99 4.43
CA GLY A 38 16.52 -8.85 5.00
C GLY A 38 17.66 -8.79 3.98
#